data_AF-A0A2N5M6Z8-F1
#
_entry.id   AF-A0A2N5M6Z8-F1
#
_cell.length_a   1.000
_cell.length_b   1.000
_cell.length_c   1.000
_cell.angle_alpha   90.00
_cell.angle_beta   90.00
_cell.angle_gamma   90.00
#
_symmetry.space_group_name_H-M   'P 1'
#
loop_
_entity.id
_entity.type
_entity.pdbx_description
1 polymer ?
#
loop_
_entity_poly.entity_id
_entity_poly.type
_entity_poly.pdbx_seq_one_letter_code
_entity_poly.pdbx_strand_id
1 'polypeptide(L)' 'MKMNLVNRLATIHTDKTIISLNSNICPCLTMNRIDPPHFLWFLESIEQGRPVHSIKVDKETAEEAILALHRMIAIG' A
#
# COMPACT_ATOMS: atom_id res chain seq x y z
N MET A 1 -4.11 -7.85 6.78
CA MET A 1 -3.40 -6.55 6.93
C MET A 1 -2.84 -6.33 8.34
N LYS A 2 -3.28 -7.12 9.33
CA LYS A 2 -2.89 -6.99 10.74
C LYS A 2 -1.44 -7.41 11.02
N MET A 3 -0.93 -8.45 10.35
CA MET A 3 0.41 -8.98 10.63
C MET A 3 1.56 -8.11 10.10
N ASN A 4 1.40 -7.49 8.91
CA ASN A 4 2.43 -6.58 8.37
C ASN A 4 2.70 -5.42 9.33
N LEU A 5 1.64 -4.88 9.96
CA LEU A 5 1.78 -3.84 10.97
C LEU A 5 2.45 -4.37 12.25
N VAL A 6 2.02 -5.53 12.75
CA VAL A 6 2.61 -6.18 13.95
C VAL A 6 4.12 -6.40 13.74
N ASN A 7 4.52 -7.00 12.62
CA ASN A 7 5.93 -7.24 12.29
C ASN A 7 6.72 -5.92 12.18
N ARG A 8 6.14 -4.90 11.54
CA ARG A 8 6.79 -3.60 11.40
C ARG A 8 7.01 -2.92 12.75
N LEU A 9 5.99 -2.89 13.60
CA LEU A 9 6.11 -2.30 14.94
C LEU A 9 7.10 -3.08 15.81
N ALA A 10 7.10 -4.42 15.72
CA ALA A 10 8.04 -5.25 16.48
C ALA A 10 9.49 -5.00 16.08
N THR A 11 9.73 -4.65 14.81
CA THR A 11 11.06 -4.30 14.30
C THR A 11 11.49 -2.90 14.77
N ILE A 12 10.55 -1.95 14.88
CA ILE A 12 10.82 -0.56 15.29
C ILE A 12 10.97 -0.42 16.81
N HIS A 13 10.18 -1.16 17.59
CA HIS A 13 10.15 -1.10 19.05
C HIS A 13 10.66 -2.41 19.64
N THR A 14 11.97 -2.62 19.57
CA THR A 14 12.63 -3.83 20.09
C THR A 14 12.55 -3.97 21.61
N ASP A 15 12.18 -2.89 22.31
CA ASP A 15 11.98 -2.84 23.75
C ASP A 15 10.59 -3.32 24.20
N LYS A 16 9.67 -3.62 23.26
CA LYS A 16 8.28 -3.98 23.55
C LYS A 16 7.89 -5.31 22.91
N THR A 17 7.04 -6.05 23.60
CA THR A 17 6.40 -7.25 23.04
C THR A 17 5.13 -6.85 22.30
N ILE A 18 5.08 -7.12 21.00
CA ILE A 18 3.94 -6.76 20.15
C ILE A 18 3.27 -8.03 19.63
N ILE A 19 1.97 -8.16 19.91
CA ILE A 19 1.18 -9.34 19.57
C ILE A 19 -0.11 -8.94 18.84
N SER A 20 -0.61 -9.84 17.98
CA SER A 20 -1.92 -9.68 17.37
C SER A 20 -3.02 -10.02 18.38
N LEU A 21 -4.00 -9.13 18.55
CA LEU A 21 -5.19 -9.38 19.38
C LEU A 21 -6.12 -10.46 18.83
N ASN A 22 -5.99 -10.83 17.55
CA ASN A 22 -6.73 -11.95 16.96
C ASN A 22 -5.76 -13.10 16.70
N SER A 23 -6.03 -14.26 17.28
CA SER A 23 -5.28 -15.51 17.10
C SER A 23 -5.49 -16.12 15.73
N ASN A 24 -6.62 -15.84 15.08
CA ASN A 24 -6.87 -16.24 13.70
C ASN A 24 -6.18 -15.25 12.76
N ILE A 25 -5.24 -15.74 11.96
CA ILE A 25 -4.58 -14.96 10.92
C ILE A 25 -5.60 -14.74 9.80
N CYS A 26 -6.17 -13.54 9.72
CA CYS A 26 -6.97 -13.09 8.59
C CYS A 26 -6.10 -12.25 7.64
N PRO A 27 -5.51 -12.85 6.59
CA PRO A 27 -4.82 -12.08 5.57
C PRO A 27 -5.81 -11.14 4.88
N CYS A 28 -5.37 -9.91 4.55
CA CYS A 28 -6.17 -9.09 3.64
C CYS A 28 -5.86 -9.61 2.25
N LEU A 29 -6.82 -10.29 1.64
CA LEU A 29 -6.63 -10.96 0.35
C LEU A 29 -6.20 -9.99 -0.75
N THR A 30 -6.66 -8.74 -0.70
CA THR A 30 -6.27 -7.70 -1.67
C THR A 30 -4.81 -7.25 -1.49
N MET A 31 -4.36 -7.06 -0.24
CA MET A 31 -2.97 -6.63 0.03
C MET A 31 -1.95 -7.70 -0.33
N ASN A 32 -2.29 -8.98 -0.12
CA ASN A 32 -1.40 -10.10 -0.42
C ASN A 32 -1.26 -10.40 -1.94
N ARG A 33 -1.95 -9.65 -2.82
CA ARG A 33 -1.76 -9.72 -4.27
C ARG A 33 -0.51 -8.99 -4.75
N ILE A 34 0.12 -8.21 -3.89
CA ILE A 34 1.38 -7.53 -4.21
C ILE A 34 2.51 -8.44 -3.74
N ASP A 35 3.08 -9.19 -4.68
CA ASP A 35 4.18 -10.13 -4.43
C ASP A 35 5.43 -9.81 -5.26
N PRO A 36 6.61 -10.30 -4.85
CA PRO A 36 7.87 -9.94 -5.50
C PRO A 36 7.96 -10.30 -6.99
N PRO A 37 7.52 -11.50 -7.45
CA PRO A 37 7.49 -11.81 -8.88
C PRO A 37 6.71 -10.81 -9.73
N HIS A 38 5.47 -10.46 -9.33
CA HIS A 38 4.67 -9.49 -10.08
C HIS A 38 5.26 -8.08 -10.02
N PHE A 39 5.88 -7.72 -8.88
CA PHE A 39 6.56 -6.44 -8.75
C PHE A 39 7.80 -6.33 -9.67
N LEU A 40 8.60 -7.39 -9.77
CA LEU A 40 9.74 -7.44 -10.69
C LEU A 40 9.29 -7.24 -12.14
N TRP A 41 8.28 -8.01 -12.57
CA TRP A 41 7.74 -7.89 -13.92
C TRP A 41 7.20 -6.49 -14.23
N PHE A 42 6.56 -5.84 -13.26
CA PHE A 42 6.12 -4.45 -13.40
C PHE A 42 7.29 -3.49 -13.65
N LEU A 43 8.39 -3.65 -12.92
CA LEU A 43 9.60 -2.83 -13.09
C LEU A 43 10.28 -3.08 -14.44
N GLU A 44 10.43 -4.33 -14.85
CA GLU A 44 10.96 -4.70 -16.18
C GLU A 44 10.12 -4.12 -17.32
N SER A 45 8.79 -4.12 -17.16
CA SER A 45 7.87 -3.55 -18.14
C SER A 45 8.06 -2.03 -18.30
N ILE A 46 8.37 -1.33 -17.21
CA ILE A 46 8.73 0.10 -17.25
C ILE A 46 10.06 0.31 -17.97
N GLU A 47 11.09 -0.49 -17.63
CA GLU A 47 12.42 -0.40 -18.26
C GLU A 47 12.35 -0.62 -19.78
N GLN A 48 11.52 -1.57 -20.23
CA GLN A 48 11.30 -1.87 -21.64
C GLN A 48 10.41 -0.85 -22.38
N GLY A 49 9.99 0.23 -21.72
CA GLY A 49 9.12 1.26 -22.31
C GLY A 49 7.68 0.79 -22.57
N ARG A 50 7.24 -0.30 -21.94
CA ARG A 50 5.88 -0.87 -22.08
C ARG A 50 5.19 -0.95 -20.71
N PRO A 51 4.89 0.18 -20.07
CA PRO A 51 4.31 0.18 -18.73
C PRO A 51 2.96 -0.54 -18.70
N VAL A 52 2.83 -1.50 -17.80
CA VAL A 52 1.62 -2.29 -17.55
C VAL A 52 0.88 -1.73 -16.35
N HIS A 53 -0.45 -1.90 -16.30
CA HIS A 53 -1.28 -1.47 -15.17
C HIS A 53 -1.13 0.01 -14.77
N SER A 54 -0.85 0.90 -15.72
CA SER A 54 -0.82 2.36 -15.49
C SER A 54 -2.19 2.83 -15.01
N ILE A 55 -2.25 3.33 -13.78
CA ILE A 55 -3.46 3.91 -13.20
C ILE A 55 -3.75 5.21 -13.95
N LYS A 56 -4.99 5.36 -14.42
CA LYS A 56 -5.50 6.58 -15.03
C LYS A 56 -6.83 6.90 -14.39
N VAL A 57 -7.01 8.18 -14.10
CA VAL A 57 -8.24 8.74 -13.54
C VAL A 57 -8.69 9.82 -14.52
N ASP A 58 -10.00 9.92 -14.74
CA ASP A 58 -10.55 10.99 -15.57
C ASP A 58 -10.30 12.37 -14.93
N LYS A 59 -10.34 13.40 -15.77
CA LYS A 59 -9.94 14.75 -15.37
C LYS A 59 -10.80 15.31 -14.24
N GLU A 60 -12.12 15.17 -14.35
CA GLU A 60 -13.07 15.70 -13.38
C GLU A 60 -12.86 15.04 -12.00
N THR A 61 -12.78 13.71 -11.96
CA THR A 61 -12.53 12.98 -10.72
C THR A 61 -11.18 13.35 -10.11
N ALA A 62 -10.13 13.53 -10.92
CA ALA A 62 -8.81 13.91 -10.43
C ALA A 62 -8.81 15.32 -9.80
N GLU A 63 -9.47 16.29 -10.44
CA GLU A 63 -9.53 17.68 -9.95
C GLU A 63 -10.22 17.76 -8.59
N GLU A 64 -11.38 17.14 -8.44
CA GLU A 64 -12.13 17.14 -7.18
C GLU A 64 -11.40 16.36 -6.06
N ALA A 65 -10.81 15.20 -6.38
CA ALA A 65 -10.06 14.41 -5.41
C ALA A 65 -8.82 15.16 -4.89
N ILE A 66 -8.11 15.87 -5.77
CA ILE A 66 -6.94 16.68 -5.39
C ILE A 66 -7.35 17.84 -4.48
N LEU A 67 -8.46 18.51 -4.78
CA LEU A 67 -8.98 19.60 -3.93
C LEU A 67 -9.30 19.11 -2.51
N ALA A 68 -9.98 17.96 -2.40
CA ALA A 68 -10.28 17.35 -1.11
C ALA A 68 -9.00 16.96 -0.35
N LEU A 69 -8.02 16.38 -1.04
CA LEU A 69 -6.73 15.99 -0.45
C LEU A 69 -5.94 17.22 0.05
N HIS A 70 -5.90 18.30 -0.72
CA HIS A 70 -5.24 19.54 -0.30
C HIS A 70 -5.87 20.13 0.95
N ARG A 71 -7.19 20.12 1.07
CA ARG A 71 -7.90 20.59 2.28
C ARG A 71 -7.57 19.73 3.50
N MET A 72 -7.47 18.41 3.33
CA MET A 72 -7.10 17.50 4.42
C MET A 72 -5.68 17.76 4.92
N ILE A 73 -4.72 17.93 4.01
CA ILE A 73 -3.30 18.14 4.36
C ILE A 73 -3.06 19.55 4.94
N ALA A 74 -3.78 20.57 4.48
CA ALA A 74 -3.59 21.94 4.97
C ALA A 74 -4.01 22.15 6.44
N ILE A 75 -4.75 21.21 7.02
CA ILE A 75 -5.26 21.29 8.40
C ILE A 75 -4.51 20.31 9.34
N GLY A 76 -3.74 19.37 8.80
CA GLY A 76 -3.00 18.34 9.55
C GLY A 76 -1.57 18.75 9.89
#